data_AF-A0A3M6XU93-F1
#
_entry.id   AF-A0A3M6XU93-F1
#
_cell.length_a   1.000
_cell.length_b   1.000
_cell.length_c   1.000
_cell.angle_alpha   90.00
_cell.angle_beta   90.00
_cell.angle_gamma   90.00
#
_symmetry.space_group_name_H-M   'P 1'
#
loop_
_entity.id
_entity.type
_entity.pdbx_description
1 polymer ?
#
loop_
_entity_poly.entity_id
_entity_poly.type
_entity_poly.pdbx_seq_one_letter_code
_entity_poly.pdbx_strand_id
1 'polypeptide(L)'
;MDAPSHHQHTPAKTLVETKLNDFLTAREPPKTFCPSEVARGLSRQQLLALGYETWRDAMPVVRELAWEKRSSGELEILQKGEILDDSVKSLNDVRGPIRLRRK
;
A
#
# COMPACT_ATOMS: atom_id res chain seq x y z
N MET A 1 15.84 12.47 17.63
CA MET A 1 15.26 13.63 16.95
C MET A 1 15.24 13.28 15.48
N ASP A 2 14.24 12.51 15.05
CA ASP A 2 14.13 12.06 13.66
C ASP A 2 13.49 13.17 12.82
N ALA A 3 14.16 13.51 11.72
CA ALA A 3 13.80 14.60 10.83
C ALA A 3 12.46 14.31 10.13
N PRO A 4 11.60 15.33 9.91
CA PRO A 4 10.44 15.14 9.07
C PRO A 4 10.94 15.05 7.63
N SER A 5 10.94 13.83 7.08
CA SER A 5 11.22 13.60 5.68
C SER A 5 10.09 14.24 4.87
N HIS A 6 10.33 15.43 4.32
CA HIS A 6 9.41 16.16 3.44
C HIS A 6 9.27 15.43 2.09
N HIS A 7 8.68 14.23 2.10
CA HIS A 7 8.09 13.66 0.91
C HIS A 7 6.89 14.53 0.58
N GLN A 8 6.97 15.28 -0.52
CA GLN A 8 5.84 16.05 -1.05
C GLN A 8 4.78 15.05 -1.53
N HIS A 9 3.98 14.52 -0.59
CA HIS A 9 2.83 13.70 -0.92
C HIS A 9 1.78 14.63 -1.54
N THR A 10 1.46 14.38 -2.80
CA THR A 10 0.25 14.95 -3.39
C THR A 10 -0.93 14.59 -2.49
N PRO A 11 -1.96 15.46 -2.41
CA PRO A 11 -3.16 15.19 -1.60
C PRO A 11 -3.74 13.80 -1.86
N ALA A 12 -3.55 13.32 -3.10
CA ALA A 12 -3.94 12.01 -3.53
C ALA A 12 -3.24 10.85 -2.81
N LYS A 13 -1.91 10.94 -2.68
CA LYS A 13 -1.10 9.92 -2.02
C LYS A 13 -1.42 9.83 -0.52
N THR A 14 -1.70 10.96 0.13
CA THR A 14 -2.04 11.04 1.56
C THR A 14 -3.34 10.29 1.92
N LEU A 15 -4.37 10.36 1.07
CA LEU A 15 -5.64 9.66 1.32
C LEU A 15 -5.47 8.14 1.26
N VAL A 16 -4.75 7.66 0.25
CA VAL A 16 -4.50 6.23 0.07
C VAL A 16 -3.56 5.71 1.17
N GLU A 17 -2.56 6.49 1.55
CA GLU A 17 -1.65 6.15 2.65
C GLU A 17 -2.39 6.01 3.98
N THR A 18 -3.25 6.98 4.32
CA THR A 18 -4.10 6.90 5.52
C THR A 18 -4.92 5.61 5.51
N LYS A 19 -5.57 5.30 4.37
CA LYS A 19 -6.38 4.09 4.24
C LYS A 19 -5.54 2.81 4.36
N LEU A 20 -4.32 2.79 3.83
CA LEU A 20 -3.39 1.66 3.98
C LEU A 20 -2.99 1.45 5.45
N ASN A 21 -2.70 2.54 6.16
CA ASN A 21 -2.34 2.50 7.59
C ASN A 21 -3.50 2.00 8.46
N ASP A 22 -4.75 2.38 8.16
CA ASP A 22 -5.93 1.81 8.83
C ASP A 22 -5.97 0.27 8.70
N PHE A 23 -5.65 -0.25 7.51
CA PHE A 23 -5.64 -1.69 7.26
C PHE A 23 -4.49 -2.42 7.97
N LEU A 24 -3.32 -1.79 8.06
CA LEU A 24 -2.15 -2.30 8.77
C LEU A 24 -2.37 -2.30 10.29
N THR A 25 -3.01 -1.26 10.84
CA THR A 25 -3.27 -1.15 12.29
C THR A 25 -4.39 -2.08 12.75
N ALA A 26 -5.40 -2.32 11.91
CA ALA A 26 -6.52 -3.21 12.22
C ALA A 26 -6.18 -4.72 12.18
N ARG A 27 -4.98 -5.11 11.72
CA ARG A 27 -4.59 -6.51 11.54
C ARG A 27 -3.24 -6.80 12.18
N GLU A 28 -3.26 -7.65 13.19
CA GLU A 28 -2.02 -8.15 13.80
C GLU A 28 -1.41 -9.29 12.97
N PRO A 29 -0.06 -9.33 12.86
CA PRO A 29 0.62 -10.49 12.30
C PRO A 29 0.18 -11.79 12.98
N PRO A 30 0.00 -12.91 12.25
CA PRO A 30 0.38 -13.13 10.85
C PRO A 30 -0.71 -12.77 9.83
N LYS A 31 -1.80 -12.07 10.21
CA LYS A 31 -2.91 -11.76 9.29
C LYS A 31 -2.41 -10.87 8.15
N THR A 32 -2.84 -11.19 6.94
CA THR A 32 -2.48 -10.45 5.73
C THR A 32 -3.72 -10.03 4.96
N PHE A 33 -3.60 -8.97 4.17
CA PHE A 33 -4.68 -8.45 3.32
C PHE A 33 -4.19 -8.18 1.90
N CYS A 34 -5.09 -8.05 0.95
CA CYS A 34 -4.78 -7.73 -0.44
C CYS A 34 -4.78 -6.21 -0.65
N PRO A 35 -3.92 -5.67 -1.54
CA PRO A 35 -3.97 -4.27 -1.95
C PRO A 35 -5.37 -3.82 -2.41
N SER A 36 -6.09 -4.71 -3.10
CA SER A 36 -7.43 -4.42 -3.60
C SER A 36 -8.49 -4.23 -2.49
N GLU A 37 -8.24 -4.70 -1.26
CA GLU A 37 -9.12 -4.39 -0.13
C GLU A 37 -8.95 -2.93 0.32
N VAL A 38 -7.73 -2.42 0.32
CA VAL A 38 -7.43 -1.00 0.63
C VAL A 38 -8.10 -0.10 -0.40
N ALA A 39 -7.94 -0.41 -1.68
CA ALA A 39 -8.56 0.34 -2.76
C ALA A 39 -10.09 0.34 -2.69
N ARG A 40 -10.70 -0.81 -2.40
CA ARG A 40 -12.17 -0.91 -2.19
C ARG A 40 -12.64 -0.23 -0.91
N GLY A 41 -11.76 -0.04 0.07
CA GLY A 41 -12.05 0.70 1.30
C GLY A 41 -12.10 2.22 1.11
N LEU A 42 -11.75 2.73 -0.07
CA LEU A 42 -11.94 4.14 -0.41
C LEU A 42 -13.40 4.40 -0.76
N SER A 43 -13.97 5.45 -0.17
CA SER A 43 -15.33 5.89 -0.50
C SER A 43 -15.37 6.48 -1.92
N ARG A 44 -16.57 6.53 -2.51
CA ARG A 44 -16.76 7.17 -3.83
C ARG A 44 -16.28 8.62 -3.84
N GLN A 45 -16.51 9.37 -2.76
CA GLN A 45 -16.04 10.75 -2.65
C GLN A 45 -14.51 10.83 -2.61
N GLN A 46 -13.85 9.90 -1.90
CA GLN A 46 -12.39 9.82 -1.90
C GLN A 46 -11.86 9.48 -3.28
N LEU A 47 -12.42 8.49 -3.98
CA LEU A 47 -12.03 8.15 -5.35
C LEU A 47 -12.17 9.34 -6.30
N LEU A 48 -13.30 10.04 -6.27
CA LEU A 48 -13.51 11.23 -7.11
C LEU A 48 -12.54 12.37 -6.78
N ALA A 49 -12.21 12.58 -5.50
CA ALA A 49 -11.20 13.57 -5.10
C ALA A 49 -9.78 13.23 -5.62
N LEU A 50 -9.52 11.96 -5.91
CA LEU A 50 -8.29 11.46 -6.52
C LEU A 50 -8.31 11.51 -8.05
N GLY A 51 -9.44 11.87 -8.67
CA GLY A 51 -9.64 11.74 -10.12
C GLY A 51 -9.84 10.30 -10.58
N TYR A 52 -10.28 9.41 -9.67
CA TYR A 52 -10.53 8.00 -9.95
C TYR A 52 -12.03 7.74 -10.10
N GLU A 53 -12.40 7.00 -11.15
CA GLU A 53 -13.79 6.61 -11.38
C GLU A 53 -14.15 5.36 -10.57
N THR A 54 -13.18 4.46 -10.41
CA THR A 54 -13.34 3.18 -9.74
C THR A 54 -12.17 2.89 -8.80
N TRP A 55 -12.38 1.96 -7.87
CA TRP A 55 -11.31 1.48 -6.99
C TRP A 55 -10.12 0.87 -7.76
N ARG A 56 -10.31 0.42 -9.00
CA ARG A 56 -9.22 -0.15 -9.81
C ARG A 56 -8.19 0.92 -10.18
N ASP A 57 -8.63 2.16 -10.37
CA ASP A 57 -7.77 3.28 -10.73
C ASP A 57 -6.84 3.66 -9.57
N ALA A 58 -7.25 3.37 -8.33
CA ALA A 58 -6.40 3.52 -7.14
C ALA A 58 -5.38 2.39 -6.97
N MET A 59 -5.41 1.32 -7.79
CA MET A 59 -4.52 0.18 -7.56
C MET A 59 -3.03 0.46 -7.73
N PRO A 60 -2.59 1.20 -8.77
CA PRO A 60 -1.18 1.56 -8.93
C PRO A 60 -0.63 2.28 -7.69
N VAL A 61 -1.33 3.32 -7.20
CA VAL A 61 -0.88 4.10 -6.05
C VAL A 61 -0.85 3.29 -4.75
N VAL A 62 -1.81 2.38 -4.53
CA VAL A 62 -1.76 1.46 -3.36
C VAL A 62 -0.53 0.55 -3.44
N ARG A 63 -0.19 0.03 -4.63
CA ARG A 63 0.98 -0.84 -4.81
C ARG A 63 2.30 -0.08 -4.63
N GLU A 64 2.38 1.15 -5.13
CA GLU A 64 3.54 2.03 -4.94
C GLU A 64 3.75 2.35 -3.45
N LEU A 65 2.71 2.79 -2.75
CA LEU A 65 2.77 3.06 -1.30
C LEU A 65 3.17 1.82 -0.50
N ALA A 66 2.62 0.65 -0.86
CA ALA A 66 3.01 -0.59 -0.21
C ALA A 66 4.50 -0.92 -0.43
N TRP A 67 5.02 -0.66 -1.63
CA TRP A 67 6.43 -0.86 -1.97
C TRP A 67 7.36 0.09 -1.24
N GLU A 68 6.98 1.37 -1.14
CA GLU A 68 7.73 2.38 -0.38
C GLU A 68 7.82 2.00 1.10
N LYS A 69 6.68 1.64 1.72
CA LYS A 69 6.63 1.21 3.11
C LYS A 69 7.37 -0.11 3.36
N ARG A 70 7.43 -1.00 2.36
CA ARG A 70 8.30 -2.17 2.43
C ARG A 70 9.77 -1.75 2.45
N SER A 71 10.13 -0.80 1.59
CA SER A 71 11.50 -0.29 1.48
C SER A 71 11.95 0.47 2.74
N SER A 72 11.02 1.12 3.45
CA SER A 72 11.28 1.75 4.76
C SER A 72 11.24 0.75 5.94
N GLY A 73 10.85 -0.50 5.71
CA GLY A 73 10.75 -1.54 6.73
C GLY A 73 9.50 -1.46 7.60
N GLU A 74 8.48 -0.68 7.21
CA GLU A 74 7.20 -0.57 7.93
C GLU A 74 6.23 -1.73 7.65
N LEU A 75 6.37 -2.39 6.49
CA LEU A 75 5.50 -3.50 6.11
C LEU A 75 6.21 -4.57 5.30
N GLU A 76 5.60 -5.75 5.23
CA GLU A 76 6.06 -6.86 4.42
C GLU A 76 5.08 -7.13 3.28
N ILE A 77 5.62 -7.39 2.10
CA ILE A 77 4.85 -7.85 0.93
C ILE A 77 5.10 -9.34 0.78
N LEU A 78 4.04 -10.12 0.68
CA LEU A 78 4.11 -11.55 0.44
C LEU A 78 3.53 -11.88 -0.94
N GLN A 79 4.12 -12.86 -1.61
CA GLN A 79 3.60 -13.43 -2.85
C GLN A 79 3.66 -14.96 -2.76
N LYS A 80 2.56 -15.63 -3.09
CA LYS A 80 2.43 -17.09 -2.98
C LYS A 80 2.76 -17.64 -1.57
N GLY A 81 2.58 -16.82 -0.54
CA GLY A 81 2.84 -17.18 0.86
C GLY A 81 4.27 -16.86 1.33
N GLU A 82 5.17 -16.48 0.44
CA GLU A 82 6.56 -16.14 0.76
C GLU A 82 6.73 -14.63 0.87
N ILE A 83 7.53 -14.19 1.84
CA ILE A 83 7.93 -12.78 1.95
C ILE A 83 8.80 -12.45 0.74
N LEU A 84 8.45 -11.39 0.03
CA LEU A 84 9.35 -10.82 -0.97
C LEU A 84 10.53 -10.22 -0.21
N ASP A 85 11.70 -10.82 -0.38
CA ASP A 85 12.96 -10.38 0.21
C ASP A 85 13.67 -9.36 -0.70
N ASP A 86 14.80 -8.85 -0.24
CA ASP A 86 15.56 -7.81 -0.93
C ASP A 86 16.12 -8.26 -2.29
N SER A 87 15.99 -9.53 -2.70
CA SER A 87 16.33 -9.95 -4.06
C SER A 87 15.40 -9.32 -5.11
N VAL A 88 14.15 -9.02 -4.75
CA VAL A 88 13.19 -8.35 -5.63
C VAL A 88 13.38 -6.83 -5.53
N LYS A 89 14.05 -6.25 -6.52
CA LYS A 89 14.46 -4.83 -6.52
C LYS A 89 13.41 -3.86 -7.05
N SER A 90 12.44 -4.32 -7.84
CA SER A 90 11.42 -3.46 -8.43
C SER A 90 9.99 -3.98 -8.22
N LEU A 91 9.06 -3.05 -8.00
CA LEU A 91 7.63 -3.34 -8.04
C LEU A 91 7.19 -3.88 -9.41
N ASN A 92 7.89 -3.51 -10.48
CA ASN A 92 7.60 -3.97 -11.84
C ASN A 92 7.87 -5.46 -12.05
N ASP A 93 8.76 -6.06 -11.26
CA ASP A 93 9.07 -7.49 -11.32
C ASP A 93 7.97 -8.32 -10.64
N VAL A 94 7.16 -7.68 -9.78
CA VAL A 94 6.07 -8.33 -9.06
C VAL A 94 4.83 -8.39 -9.94
N ARG A 95 4.54 -9.59 -10.43
CA ARG A 95 3.37 -9.88 -11.27
C ARG A 95 2.31 -10.66 -10.52
N GLY A 96 1.05 -10.28 -10.69
CA GLY A 96 -0.09 -10.99 -10.09
C GLY A 96 -0.38 -10.62 -8.63
N PRO A 97 -1.17 -11.45 -7.94
CA PRO A 97 -1.63 -11.18 -6.58
C PRO A 97 -0.49 -11.10 -5.57
N ILE A 98 -0.60 -10.14 -4.66
CA ILE A 98 0.28 -9.97 -3.50
C ILE A 98 -0.57 -9.77 -2.24
N ARG A 99 0.05 -10.03 -1.10
CA ARG A 99 -0.50 -9.83 0.25
C ARG A 99 0.38 -8.83 0.99
N LEU A 100 -0.22 -8.04 1.86
CA LEU A 100 0.44 -7.06 2.70
C LEU A 100 0.26 -7.46 4.16
N ARG A 101 1.30 -7.24 4.97
CA ARG A 101 1.32 -7.50 6.41
C ARG A 101 2.12 -6.42 7.12
N ARG A 102 1.71 -6.04 8.34
CA ARG A 102 2.51 -5.17 9.21
C ARG A 102 3.78 -5.90 9.63
N LYS A 103 4.93 -5.21 9.59
CA LYS A 103 6.18 -5.75 10.14
C LYS A 103 6.18 -5.70 11.67
#